data_AF-A0A523ACE2-F1
#
_entry.id   AF-A0A523ACE2-F1
#
_cell.length_a   1.000
_cell.length_b   1.000
_cell.length_c   1.000
_cell.angle_alpha   90.00
_cell.angle_beta   90.00
_cell.angle_gamma   90.00
#
_symmetry.space_group_name_H-M   'P 1'
#
loop_
_entity.id
_entity.type
_entity.pdbx_description
1 polymer ?
#
loop_
_entity_poly.entity_id
_entity_poly.type
_entity_poly.pdbx_seq_one_letter_code
_entity_poly.pdbx_strand_id
1 'polypeptide(L)'
;MRERIAIQDIAKKEGQLVKITLEDLMKLPPPYDKPGMEPNVTEPKPEWNQNYVTELDGYVAIDIPWKPKNKEEEEAMVQKFINGLKKLMDKEANWTFLQPLLLSLEYCARCQTCSDACHIYISSGRKEIYRPTYRAEILRRLIKKISSGGNFKTKFLGDVDLNTKTILRLAECAYRCNLCRRCAQYCPLGLDNGLIAREIRKL
;
A
#
# COMPACT_ATOMS: atom_id res chain seq x y z
N MET A 1 -10.48 15.41 -15.40
CA MET A 1 -9.42 15.64 -14.40
C MET A 1 -9.29 14.34 -13.60
N ARG A 2 -8.16 13.62 -13.68
CA ARG A 2 -8.00 12.32 -13.00
C ARG A 2 -8.08 12.54 -11.48
N GLU A 3 -8.92 11.76 -10.80
CA GLU A 3 -9.19 11.88 -9.36
C GLU A 3 -7.89 11.69 -8.57
N ARG A 4 -7.49 12.70 -7.78
CA ARG A 4 -6.25 12.65 -6.98
C ARG A 4 -6.57 12.05 -5.61
N ILE A 5 -6.05 10.85 -5.37
CA ILE A 5 -6.18 10.16 -4.09
C ILE A 5 -5.17 10.70 -3.09
N ALA A 6 -5.65 11.03 -1.91
CA ALA A 6 -4.80 11.39 -0.78
C ALA A 6 -4.43 10.16 0.06
N ILE A 7 -3.39 10.28 0.88
CA ILE A 7 -2.94 9.18 1.75
C ILE A 7 -4.03 8.76 2.74
N GLN A 8 -4.79 9.71 3.29
CA GLN A 8 -5.87 9.40 4.24
C GLN A 8 -7.03 8.60 3.62
N ASP A 9 -7.16 8.62 2.29
CA ASP A 9 -8.24 7.92 1.59
C ASP A 9 -8.12 6.40 1.74
N ILE A 10 -6.93 5.87 2.09
CA ILE A 10 -6.74 4.45 2.42
C ILE A 10 -7.78 3.95 3.44
N ALA A 11 -8.23 4.84 4.33
CA ALA A 11 -9.17 4.54 5.41
C ALA A 11 -10.66 4.74 5.05
N LYS A 12 -10.99 5.18 3.82
CA LYS A 12 -12.40 5.33 3.39
C LYS A 12 -13.17 4.02 3.61
N LYS A 13 -14.33 4.08 4.27
CA LYS A 13 -15.08 2.89 4.67
C LYS A 13 -15.69 2.13 3.49
N GLU A 14 -16.03 2.85 2.44
CA GLU A 14 -16.78 2.35 1.30
C GLU A 14 -16.02 2.55 -0.01
N GLY A 15 -16.38 1.75 -1.00
CA GLY A 15 -15.91 1.87 -2.38
C GLY A 15 -14.51 1.31 -2.64
N GLN A 16 -14.22 1.24 -3.93
CA GLN A 16 -12.88 1.02 -4.48
C GLN A 16 -12.13 2.35 -4.52
N LEU A 17 -10.82 2.36 -4.23
CA LEU A 17 -10.05 3.60 -4.22
C LEU A 17 -9.74 4.12 -5.61
N VAL A 18 -9.07 3.32 -6.44
CA VAL A 18 -8.81 3.68 -7.85
C VAL A 18 -9.49 2.68 -8.76
N LYS A 19 -9.97 3.17 -9.90
CA LYS A 19 -10.21 2.32 -11.07
C LYS A 19 -9.04 2.47 -12.05
N ILE A 20 -8.57 1.35 -12.57
CA ILE A 20 -7.59 1.29 -13.66
C ILE A 20 -8.36 1.08 -14.96
N THR A 21 -8.13 1.96 -15.93
CA THR A 21 -8.60 1.77 -17.31
C THR A 21 -7.42 1.49 -18.25
N LEU A 22 -7.71 0.98 -19.45
CA LEU A 22 -6.68 0.77 -20.46
C LEU A 22 -5.92 2.07 -20.81
N GLU A 23 -6.58 3.23 -20.77
CA GLU A 23 -5.92 4.51 -21.06
C GLU A 23 -4.97 4.99 -19.95
N ASP A 24 -5.07 4.39 -18.75
CA ASP A 24 -4.11 4.64 -17.68
C ASP A 24 -2.82 3.84 -17.89
N LEU A 25 -2.90 2.65 -18.50
CA LEU A 25 -1.76 1.75 -18.59
C LEU A 25 -0.71 2.21 -19.59
N MET A 26 0.54 1.86 -19.33
CA MET A 26 1.62 2.04 -20.30
C MET A 26 1.34 1.22 -21.56
N LYS A 27 1.56 1.84 -22.72
CA LYS A 27 1.40 1.17 -24.02
C LYS A 27 2.35 -0.02 -24.13
N LEU A 28 1.85 -1.10 -24.72
CA LEU A 28 2.68 -2.25 -25.03
C LEU A 28 3.72 -1.89 -26.09
N PRO A 29 4.90 -2.54 -26.07
CA PRO A 29 5.90 -2.36 -27.11
C PRO A 29 5.45 -3.00 -28.44
N PRO A 30 6.06 -2.62 -29.57
CA PRO A 30 5.85 -3.30 -30.84
C PRO A 30 6.08 -4.83 -30.73
N PRO A 31 5.25 -5.68 -31.37
CA PRO A 31 4.22 -5.34 -32.36
C PRO A 31 2.82 -5.05 -31.80
N TYR A 32 2.67 -4.95 -30.48
CA TYR A 32 1.37 -4.81 -29.78
C TYR A 32 1.02 -3.35 -29.44
N ASP A 33 1.65 -2.40 -30.10
CA ASP A 33 1.58 -0.95 -29.83
C ASP A 33 0.40 -0.24 -30.53
N LYS A 34 -0.41 -0.98 -31.30
CA LYS A 34 -1.57 -0.44 -32.02
C LYS A 34 -2.82 -0.41 -31.12
N PRO A 35 -3.66 0.65 -31.20
CA PRO A 35 -4.89 0.74 -30.43
C PRO A 35 -5.81 -0.47 -30.65
N GLY A 36 -6.32 -1.04 -29.55
CA GLY A 36 -7.28 -2.15 -29.61
C GLY A 36 -6.63 -3.53 -29.71
N MET A 37 -5.31 -3.62 -29.61
CA MET A 37 -4.60 -4.89 -29.42
C MET A 37 -4.58 -5.32 -27.94
N GLU A 38 -4.86 -4.40 -27.02
CA GLU A 38 -4.93 -4.69 -25.60
C GLU A 38 -6.20 -5.48 -25.24
N PRO A 39 -6.11 -6.52 -24.40
CA PRO A 39 -7.29 -7.18 -23.87
C PRO A 39 -8.11 -6.22 -23.01
N ASN A 40 -9.43 -6.38 -23.02
CA ASN A 40 -10.30 -5.59 -22.16
C ASN A 40 -9.97 -5.80 -20.67
N VAL A 41 -9.92 -4.70 -19.92
CA VAL A 41 -9.87 -4.73 -18.47
C VAL A 41 -11.22 -5.23 -17.94
N THR A 42 -11.21 -6.38 -17.28
CA THR A 42 -12.40 -6.96 -16.64
C THR A 42 -12.54 -6.51 -15.20
N GLU A 43 -13.78 -6.31 -14.77
CA GLU A 43 -14.11 -6.10 -13.35
C GLU A 43 -14.00 -7.42 -12.56
N PRO A 44 -13.66 -7.35 -11.26
CA PRO A 44 -13.72 -8.53 -10.40
C PRO A 44 -15.16 -9.04 -10.32
N LYS A 45 -15.31 -10.37 -10.23
CA LYS A 45 -16.63 -10.97 -10.05
C LYS A 45 -17.26 -10.46 -8.74
N PRO A 46 -18.56 -10.12 -8.70
CA PRO A 46 -19.20 -9.61 -7.48
C PRO A 46 -19.05 -10.52 -6.26
N GLU A 47 -19.04 -11.85 -6.49
CA GLU A 47 -18.79 -12.89 -5.50
C GLU A 47 -17.41 -12.79 -4.82
N TRP A 48 -16.39 -12.26 -5.50
CA TRP A 48 -15.06 -12.12 -4.93
C TRP A 48 -14.99 -11.05 -3.85
N ASN A 49 -15.83 -10.02 -3.94
CA ASN A 49 -15.84 -8.91 -2.97
C ASN A 49 -16.19 -9.37 -1.54
N GLN A 50 -16.83 -10.53 -1.40
CA GLN A 50 -17.17 -11.10 -0.09
C GLN A 50 -15.95 -11.71 0.61
N ASN A 51 -15.04 -12.34 -0.15
CA ASN A 51 -13.98 -13.17 0.40
C ASN A 51 -12.57 -12.58 0.19
N TYR A 52 -12.35 -11.89 -0.92
CA TYR A 52 -11.06 -11.33 -1.34
C TYR A 52 -11.07 -9.82 -1.32
N VAL A 53 -9.89 -9.20 -1.19
CA VAL A 53 -9.74 -7.74 -1.19
C VAL A 53 -9.67 -7.22 -2.63
N THR A 54 -10.66 -6.40 -3.00
CA THR A 54 -10.80 -5.76 -4.32
C THR A 54 -10.93 -4.24 -4.18
N GLU A 55 -11.06 -3.73 -2.95
CA GLU A 55 -11.36 -2.33 -2.64
C GLU A 55 -10.19 -1.37 -2.85
N LEU A 56 -9.01 -1.86 -3.24
CA LEU A 56 -7.87 -1.01 -3.59
C LEU A 56 -8.00 -0.52 -5.04
N ASP A 57 -7.86 -1.45 -5.99
CA ASP A 57 -7.77 -1.16 -7.44
C ASP A 57 -8.68 -2.04 -8.29
N GLY A 58 -9.54 -2.86 -7.68
CA GLY A 58 -10.42 -3.81 -8.36
C GLY A 58 -9.78 -5.18 -8.61
N TYR A 59 -8.50 -5.37 -8.28
CA TYR A 59 -7.80 -6.64 -8.50
C TYR A 59 -7.31 -7.25 -7.19
N VAL A 60 -7.14 -8.57 -7.17
CA VAL A 60 -6.68 -9.32 -6.00
C VAL A 60 -5.18 -9.60 -6.13
N ALA A 61 -4.36 -9.12 -5.18
CA ALA A 61 -2.95 -9.50 -5.07
C ALA A 61 -2.74 -10.64 -4.07
N ILE A 62 -3.58 -10.71 -3.03
CA ILE A 62 -3.54 -11.75 -2.00
C ILE A 62 -4.72 -12.69 -2.23
N ASP A 63 -4.48 -13.82 -2.89
CA ASP A 63 -5.45 -14.80 -3.35
C ASP A 63 -5.92 -15.78 -2.25
N ILE A 64 -6.03 -15.27 -1.02
CA ILE A 64 -6.52 -16.02 0.14
C ILE A 64 -7.86 -15.38 0.59
N PRO A 65 -8.87 -16.15 1.02
CA PRO A 65 -10.10 -15.57 1.55
C PRO A 65 -9.90 -15.11 3.00
N TRP A 66 -9.41 -13.89 3.22
CA TRP A 66 -8.98 -13.40 4.54
C TRP A 66 -9.76 -12.18 5.06
N LYS A 67 -10.87 -11.82 4.41
CA LYS A 67 -11.76 -10.75 4.90
C LYS A 67 -12.48 -11.17 6.18
N PRO A 68 -12.57 -10.28 7.19
CA PRO A 68 -13.39 -10.53 8.37
C PRO A 68 -14.88 -10.51 8.00
N LYS A 69 -15.65 -11.43 8.58
CA LYS A 69 -17.08 -11.64 8.27
C LYS A 69 -18.02 -10.90 9.21
N ASN A 70 -17.52 -10.51 10.38
CA ASN A 70 -18.30 -9.88 11.44
C ASN A 70 -17.45 -8.88 12.20
N LYS A 71 -18.10 -8.08 13.05
CA LYS A 71 -17.46 -7.01 13.81
C LYS A 71 -16.39 -7.53 14.80
N GLU A 72 -16.58 -8.71 15.37
CA GLU A 72 -15.62 -9.31 16.29
C GLU A 72 -14.31 -9.67 15.56
N GLU A 73 -14.42 -10.26 14.37
CA GLU A 73 -13.27 -10.55 13.50
C GLU A 73 -12.57 -9.27 13.03
N GLU A 74 -13.32 -8.21 12.73
CA GLU A 74 -12.76 -6.89 12.40
C GLU A 74 -11.94 -6.31 13.57
N GLU A 75 -12.49 -6.33 14.78
CA GLU A 75 -11.82 -5.84 15.98
C GLU A 75 -10.58 -6.69 16.30
N ALA A 76 -10.68 -8.01 16.19
CA ALA A 76 -9.55 -8.92 16.37
C ALA A 76 -8.44 -8.69 15.32
N MET A 77 -8.79 -8.45 14.06
CA MET A 77 -7.84 -8.10 12.99
C MET A 77 -7.09 -6.80 13.32
N VAL A 78 -7.80 -5.76 13.75
CA VAL A 78 -7.19 -4.48 14.14
C VAL A 78 -6.23 -4.67 15.31
N GLN A 79 -6.61 -5.43 16.34
CA GLN A 79 -5.72 -5.68 17.48
C GLN A 79 -4.49 -6.51 17.10
N LYS A 80 -4.64 -7.54 16.26
CA LYS A 80 -3.51 -8.32 15.73
C LYS A 80 -2.55 -7.44 14.95
N PHE A 81 -3.07 -6.55 14.10
CA PHE A 81 -2.26 -5.61 13.34
C PHE A 81 -1.51 -4.62 14.23
N ILE A 82 -2.14 -4.07 15.27
CA ILE A 82 -1.46 -3.20 16.27
C ILE A 82 -0.34 -3.96 16.96
N ASN A 83 -0.58 -5.20 17.37
CA ASN A 83 0.44 -6.04 17.99
C ASN A 83 1.58 -6.37 17.02
N GLY A 84 1.25 -6.61 15.75
CA GLY A 84 2.23 -6.76 14.66
C GLY A 84 3.11 -5.53 14.51
N LEU A 85 2.52 -4.33 14.49
CA LEU A 85 3.28 -3.07 14.42
C LEU A 85 4.20 -2.87 15.63
N LYS A 86 3.75 -3.23 16.84
CA LYS A 86 4.62 -3.20 18.04
C LYS A 86 5.82 -4.12 17.88
N LYS A 87 5.60 -5.36 17.43
CA LYS A 87 6.68 -6.33 17.14
C LYS A 87 7.60 -5.86 16.02
N LEU A 88 7.07 -5.19 15.01
CA LEU A 88 7.86 -4.65 13.89
C LEU A 88 8.89 -3.61 14.36
N MET A 89 8.53 -2.86 15.40
CA MET A 89 9.35 -1.80 16.02
C MET A 89 10.17 -2.29 17.21
N ASP A 90 10.02 -3.56 17.59
CA ASP A 90 10.71 -4.15 18.72
C ASP A 90 12.12 -4.63 18.33
N LYS A 91 13.08 -4.42 19.24
CA LYS A 91 14.49 -4.73 19.01
C LYS A 91 14.76 -6.22 18.91
N GLU A 92 14.06 -7.04 19.68
CA GLU A 92 14.27 -8.49 19.69
C GLU A 92 13.50 -9.16 18.56
N ALA A 93 12.25 -8.75 18.33
CA ALA A 93 11.39 -9.36 17.33
C ALA A 93 11.76 -9.01 15.87
N ASN A 94 12.39 -7.86 15.61
CA ASN A 94 12.80 -7.44 14.26
C ASN A 94 14.29 -7.09 14.14
N TRP A 95 15.15 -7.62 15.00
CA TRP A 95 16.57 -7.24 15.13
C TRP A 95 17.33 -7.15 13.79
N THR A 96 17.10 -8.07 12.85
CA THR A 96 17.81 -8.12 11.56
C THR A 96 17.47 -6.94 10.65
N PHE A 97 16.28 -6.36 10.76
CA PHE A 97 15.78 -5.35 9.82
C PHE A 97 15.32 -4.06 10.49
N LEU A 98 15.34 -3.98 11.82
CA LEU A 98 14.88 -2.82 12.56
C LEU A 98 15.65 -1.56 12.17
N GLN A 99 16.99 -1.59 12.20
CA GLN A 99 17.81 -0.43 11.86
C GLN A 99 17.53 0.09 10.43
N PRO A 100 17.62 -0.71 9.35
CA PRO A 100 17.36 -0.20 8.01
C PRO A 100 15.89 0.20 7.81
N LEU A 101 14.93 -0.40 8.52
CA LEU A 101 13.53 0.03 8.50
C LEU A 101 13.38 1.43 9.12
N LEU A 102 13.91 1.65 10.33
CA LEU A 102 13.84 2.94 11.01
C LEU A 102 14.47 4.05 10.16
N LEU A 103 15.68 3.83 9.64
CA LEU A 103 16.35 4.79 8.77
C LEU A 103 15.50 5.13 7.52
N SER A 104 14.92 4.12 6.88
CA SER A 104 14.05 4.31 5.71
C SER A 104 12.75 5.07 6.02
N LEU A 105 12.23 4.93 7.24
CA LEU A 105 11.04 5.63 7.71
C LEU A 105 11.35 7.07 8.12
N GLU A 106 12.49 7.34 8.73
CA GLU A 106 12.79 8.67 9.30
C GLU A 106 13.36 9.64 8.27
N TYR A 107 14.30 9.20 7.43
CA TYR A 107 15.11 10.12 6.61
C TYR A 107 14.47 10.48 5.26
N CYS A 108 13.22 10.09 4.99
CA CYS A 108 12.58 10.37 3.71
C CYS A 108 12.34 11.86 3.49
N ALA A 109 13.14 12.48 2.62
CA ALA A 109 13.00 13.87 2.19
C ALA A 109 11.81 14.13 1.24
N ARG A 110 10.99 13.11 0.93
CA ARG A 110 9.82 13.18 0.04
C ARG A 110 10.12 13.78 -1.35
N CYS A 111 11.34 13.61 -1.86
CA CYS A 111 11.78 14.10 -3.18
C CYS A 111 11.18 13.35 -4.39
N GLN A 112 10.53 12.21 -4.15
CA GLN A 112 9.87 11.38 -5.17
C GLN A 112 10.76 10.76 -6.27
N THR A 113 12.09 10.86 -6.21
CA THR A 113 13.01 10.20 -7.18
C THR A 113 12.76 8.69 -7.31
N CYS A 114 12.45 8.03 -6.19
CA CYS A 114 12.11 6.60 -6.19
C CYS A 114 10.83 6.26 -6.97
N SER A 115 9.92 7.22 -7.13
CA SER A 115 8.66 7.05 -7.85
C SER A 115 8.92 6.95 -9.35
N ASP A 116 9.75 7.83 -9.92
CA ASP A 116 10.10 7.76 -11.34
C ASP A 116 10.88 6.51 -11.71
N ALA A 117 11.62 5.93 -10.76
CA ALA A 117 12.28 4.65 -10.93
C ALA A 117 11.31 3.46 -10.88
N CYS A 118 10.14 3.59 -10.25
CA CYS A 118 9.24 2.44 -10.03
C CYS A 118 8.42 2.11 -11.29
N HIS A 119 8.80 1.02 -11.97
CA HIS A 119 8.08 0.54 -13.16
C HIS A 119 6.59 0.23 -12.91
N ILE A 120 6.17 -0.20 -11.72
CA ILE A 120 4.74 -0.39 -11.40
C ILE A 120 4.00 0.96 -11.35
N TYR A 121 4.61 1.96 -10.71
CA TYR A 121 4.03 3.30 -10.67
C TYR A 121 3.96 3.93 -12.07
N ILE A 122 5.02 3.82 -12.87
CA ILE A 122 5.01 4.34 -14.24
C ILE A 122 4.00 3.58 -15.12
N SER A 123 3.97 2.25 -15.06
CA SER A 123 3.09 1.42 -15.91
C SER A 123 1.61 1.54 -15.55
N SER A 124 1.27 1.89 -14.32
CA SER A 124 -0.12 2.16 -13.89
C SER A 124 -0.64 3.55 -14.30
N GLY A 125 0.12 4.32 -15.09
CA GLY A 125 -0.26 5.70 -15.42
C GLY A 125 -0.05 6.67 -14.28
N ARG A 126 0.92 6.37 -13.40
CA ARG A 126 1.26 7.16 -12.21
C ARG A 126 0.10 7.28 -11.22
N LYS A 127 -0.66 6.20 -11.00
CA LYS A 127 -1.72 6.18 -10.00
C LYS A 127 -1.10 6.16 -8.60
N GLU A 128 -1.58 7.05 -7.75
CA GLU A 128 -1.00 7.36 -6.43
C GLU A 128 -0.82 6.12 -5.55
N ILE A 129 -1.77 5.17 -5.58
CA ILE A 129 -1.73 3.95 -4.76
C ILE A 129 -0.51 3.05 -5.05
N TYR A 130 0.08 3.13 -6.25
CA TYR A 130 1.26 2.35 -6.63
C TYR A 130 2.57 3.08 -6.32
N ARG A 131 2.50 4.37 -5.99
CA ARG A 131 3.70 5.15 -5.68
C ARG A 131 4.46 4.49 -4.53
N PRO A 132 5.78 4.27 -4.63
CA PRO A 132 6.55 3.62 -3.56
C PRO A 132 6.33 4.28 -2.19
N THR A 133 6.31 5.61 -2.16
CA THR A 133 6.13 6.40 -0.95
C THR A 133 4.72 6.37 -0.36
N TYR A 134 3.69 5.94 -1.11
CA TYR A 134 2.30 5.91 -0.64
C TYR A 134 2.14 4.96 0.56
N ARG A 135 2.50 3.69 0.38
CA ARG A 135 2.45 2.67 1.44
C ARG A 135 3.41 2.98 2.60
N ALA A 136 4.57 3.57 2.29
CA ALA A 136 5.54 3.98 3.31
C ALA A 136 5.01 5.10 4.20
N GLU A 137 4.34 6.10 3.63
CA GLU A 137 3.75 7.19 4.41
C GLU A 137 2.56 6.74 5.25
N ILE A 138 1.75 5.78 4.75
CA ILE A 138 0.72 5.12 5.56
C ILE A 138 1.36 4.45 6.79
N LEU A 139 2.39 3.62 6.58
CA LEU A 139 3.08 2.94 7.67
C LEU A 139 3.70 3.94 8.68
N ARG A 140 4.35 5.01 8.20
CA ARG A 140 4.91 6.06 9.07
C ARG A 140 3.84 6.69 9.97
N ARG A 141 2.67 7.03 9.42
CA ARG A 141 1.57 7.63 10.18
C ARG A 141 1.01 6.67 11.22
N LEU A 142 0.84 5.39 10.85
CA LEU A 142 0.39 4.34 11.77
C LEU A 142 1.39 4.10 12.92
N ILE A 143 2.69 4.02 12.62
CA ILE A 143 3.76 3.87 13.64
C ILE A 143 3.79 5.10 14.55
N LYS A 144 3.73 6.32 13.99
CA LYS A 144 3.72 7.55 14.78
C LYS A 144 2.55 7.59 15.77
N LYS A 145 1.34 7.18 15.35
CA LYS A 145 0.18 7.07 16.26
C LYS A 145 0.45 6.14 17.45
N ILE A 146 1.05 4.98 17.20
CA ILE A 146 1.42 4.03 18.26
C ILE A 146 2.44 4.65 19.22
N SER A 147 3.52 5.20 18.67
CA SER A 147 4.63 5.72 19.49
C SER A 147 4.22 6.95 20.32
N SER A 148 3.29 7.77 19.84
CA SER A 148 2.78 8.93 20.59
C SER A 148 1.75 8.56 21.67
N GLY A 149 1.46 7.27 21.90
CA GLY A 149 0.36 6.85 22.79
C GLY A 149 -1.01 7.37 22.33
N GLY A 150 -1.10 7.78 21.05
CA GLY A 150 -2.26 8.45 20.50
C GLY A 150 -3.40 7.47 20.32
N ASN A 151 -4.63 7.91 20.59
CA ASN A 151 -5.80 7.14 20.24
C ASN A 151 -5.90 7.07 18.71
N PHE A 152 -5.98 5.85 18.15
CA PHE A 152 -6.15 5.65 16.71
C PHE A 152 -7.42 6.31 16.14
N LYS A 153 -8.38 6.67 17.01
CA LYS A 153 -9.60 7.41 16.71
C LYS A 153 -9.42 8.94 16.68
N THR A 154 -8.30 9.48 17.16
CA THR A 154 -8.04 10.93 17.12
C THR A 154 -7.57 11.30 15.72
N LYS A 155 -8.35 12.15 15.05
CA LYS A 155 -8.12 12.57 13.66
C LYS A 155 -7.32 13.87 13.63
N PHE A 156 -6.01 13.79 13.48
CA PHE A 156 -5.21 14.95 13.10
C PHE A 156 -5.33 15.22 11.59
N LEU A 157 -5.13 16.47 11.17
CA LEU A 157 -5.18 16.83 9.75
C LEU A 157 -4.06 16.08 8.99
N GLY A 158 -4.46 15.31 7.98
CA GLY A 158 -3.52 14.47 7.22
C GLY A 158 -3.08 13.22 7.98
N ASP A 159 -3.89 12.69 8.89
CA ASP A 159 -3.62 11.41 9.53
C ASP A 159 -4.35 10.25 8.84
N VAL A 160 -3.92 9.00 9.09
CA VAL A 160 -4.57 7.79 8.58
C VAL A 160 -5.35 7.12 9.71
N ASP A 161 -6.65 6.94 9.52
CA ASP A 161 -7.48 6.20 10.47
C ASP A 161 -7.17 4.70 10.35
N LEU A 162 -6.93 4.04 11.50
CA LEU A 162 -6.73 2.60 11.52
C LEU A 162 -8.08 1.90 11.61
N ASN A 163 -8.46 1.22 10.54
CA ASN A 163 -9.64 0.37 10.46
C ASN A 163 -9.36 -0.83 9.53
N THR A 164 -10.32 -1.74 9.44
CA THR A 164 -10.22 -2.93 8.58
C THR A 164 -9.87 -2.57 7.13
N LYS A 165 -10.50 -1.56 6.53
CA LYS A 165 -10.19 -1.14 5.14
C LYS A 165 -8.76 -0.66 4.99
N THR A 166 -8.23 0.09 5.96
CA THR A 166 -6.82 0.50 5.98
C THR A 166 -5.89 -0.71 5.95
N ILE A 167 -6.15 -1.72 6.77
CA ILE A 167 -5.33 -2.94 6.85
C ILE A 167 -5.40 -3.72 5.54
N LEU A 168 -6.62 -4.02 5.07
CA LEU A 168 -6.85 -4.77 3.83
C LEU A 168 -6.17 -4.11 2.62
N ARG A 169 -6.37 -2.80 2.45
CA ARG A 169 -5.79 -2.05 1.32
C ARG A 169 -4.28 -1.85 1.47
N LEU A 170 -3.76 -1.66 2.69
CA LEU A 170 -2.31 -1.56 2.91
C LEU A 170 -1.61 -2.88 2.56
N ALA A 171 -2.21 -4.01 2.90
CA ALA A 171 -1.71 -5.34 2.51
C ALA A 171 -1.70 -5.49 0.98
N GLU A 172 -2.82 -5.25 0.30
CA GLU A 172 -2.89 -5.25 -1.17
C GLU A 172 -1.83 -4.31 -1.79
N CYS A 173 -1.72 -3.08 -1.28
CA CYS A 173 -0.68 -2.13 -1.69
C CYS A 173 0.73 -2.72 -1.52
N ALA A 174 1.03 -3.42 -0.42
CA ALA A 174 2.34 -4.03 -0.21
C ALA A 174 2.62 -5.15 -1.21
N TYR A 175 1.61 -5.95 -1.58
CA TYR A 175 1.73 -7.03 -2.56
C TYR A 175 1.79 -6.56 -4.02
N ARG A 176 1.37 -5.32 -4.33
CA ARG A 176 1.67 -4.68 -5.62
C ARG A 176 3.16 -4.33 -5.81
N CYS A 177 3.97 -4.35 -4.74
CA CYS A 177 5.43 -4.24 -4.88
C CYS A 177 6.00 -5.57 -5.38
N ASN A 178 6.96 -5.57 -6.31
CA ASN A 178 7.72 -6.80 -6.61
C ASN A 178 9.01 -6.92 -5.78
N LEU A 179 9.24 -6.03 -4.81
CA LEU A 179 10.44 -5.99 -3.98
C LEU A 179 11.75 -5.91 -4.81
N CYS A 180 11.72 -5.33 -6.03
CA CYS A 180 12.89 -5.22 -6.89
C CYS A 180 13.98 -4.26 -6.37
N ARG A 181 13.71 -3.49 -5.31
CA ARG A 181 14.62 -2.53 -4.66
C ARG A 181 15.19 -1.44 -5.58
N ARG A 182 14.68 -1.27 -6.81
CA ARG A 182 15.06 -0.17 -7.70
C ARG A 182 14.86 1.21 -7.02
N CYS A 183 13.83 1.33 -6.20
CA CYS A 183 13.60 2.52 -5.38
C CYS A 183 14.76 2.86 -4.43
N ALA A 184 15.49 1.86 -3.92
CA ALA A 184 16.64 2.06 -3.04
C ALA A 184 17.87 2.52 -3.83
N GLN A 185 18.12 1.90 -5.00
CA GLN A 185 19.22 2.27 -5.88
C GLN A 185 19.11 3.71 -6.41
N TYR A 186 17.90 4.17 -6.67
CA TYR A 186 17.64 5.53 -7.17
C TYR A 186 17.44 6.57 -6.05
N CYS A 187 17.34 6.14 -4.79
CA CYS A 187 17.16 7.10 -3.69
C CYS A 187 18.50 7.79 -3.40
N PRO A 188 18.59 9.13 -3.43
CA PRO A 188 19.83 9.83 -3.09
C PRO A 188 20.26 9.63 -1.63
N LEU A 189 19.34 9.18 -0.78
CA LEU A 189 19.55 8.88 0.64
C LEU A 189 19.62 7.36 0.92
N GLY A 190 19.59 6.51 -0.11
CA GLY A 190 19.66 5.05 0.03
C GLY A 190 18.44 4.39 0.70
N LEU A 191 17.30 5.11 0.79
CA LEU A 191 16.10 4.62 1.50
C LEU A 191 15.35 3.58 0.68
N ASP A 192 14.88 2.54 1.35
CA ASP A 192 14.39 1.35 0.67
C ASP A 192 12.89 1.11 0.87
N ASN A 193 12.09 1.56 -0.10
CA ASN A 193 10.65 1.27 -0.12
C ASN A 193 10.34 -0.21 -0.37
N GLY A 194 11.27 -0.98 -0.94
CA GLY A 194 11.15 -2.43 -1.10
C GLY A 194 11.24 -3.12 0.26
N LEU A 195 12.21 -2.73 1.10
CA LEU A 195 12.27 -3.13 2.51
C LEU A 195 10.96 -2.78 3.23
N ILE A 196 10.49 -1.53 3.14
CA ILE A 196 9.23 -1.13 3.79
C ILE A 196 8.06 -2.02 3.34
N ALA A 197 7.93 -2.28 2.03
CA ALA A 197 6.89 -3.18 1.53
C ALA A 197 7.03 -4.61 2.10
N ARG A 198 8.25 -5.13 2.22
CA ARG A 198 8.52 -6.44 2.85
C ARG A 198 8.11 -6.47 4.31
N GLU A 199 8.41 -5.40 5.06
CA GLU A 199 8.05 -5.27 6.48
C GLU A 199 6.53 -5.20 6.67
N ILE A 200 5.81 -4.52 5.78
CA ILE A 200 4.33 -4.50 5.80
C ILE A 200 3.75 -5.91 5.62
N ARG A 201 4.34 -6.77 4.77
CA ARG A 201 3.85 -8.15 4.55
C ARG A 201 4.01 -9.08 5.75
N LYS A 202 4.74 -8.68 6.78
CA LYS A 202 4.85 -9.44 8.04
C LYS A 202 3.67 -9.21 8.98
N LEU A 203 2.94 -8.10 8.78
CA LEU A 203 1.80 -7.67 9.61
C LEU A 203 0.54 -8.45 9.23
#